data_AF-A0A524ALM2-F1
#
_entry.id   AF-A0A524ALM2-F1
#
_cell.length_a   1.000
_cell.length_b   1.000
_cell.length_c   1.000
_cell.angle_alpha   90.00
_cell.angle_beta   90.00
_cell.angle_gamma   90.00
#
_symmetry.space_group_name_H-M   'P 1'
#
loop_
_entity.id
_entity.type
_entity.pdbx_description
1 polymer ?
#
loop_
_entity_poly.entity_id
_entity_poly.type
_entity_poly.pdbx_seq_one_letter_code
_entity_poly.pdbx_strand_id
1 'polypeptide(L)'
;MKVKLAYGKEGLWVELPDEHVTVVEPRFASGLPDEAEAIRSALRKPIGRPPLRDLVKSDDTVAIVFSDITRPQPRQLMLPVLLEELSHVPSEDIVLINALGTHRPNTEDELIGMLGREIAEGYRVVQHNAWDKGNMVHLGPTSFGHETYINGVYMEARVKILTGFIEPHFFAGFSGGPKAVLPGLADERSVLGNHDAKMIGHPRATWGVTEACPELGRRGNPIWEEMR
;
A
#
# COMPACT_ATOMS: atom_id res chain seq x y z
N MET A 1 -36.42 11.71 3.60
CA MET A 1 -35.08 12.29 3.37
C MET A 1 -34.46 11.77 2.09
N LYS A 2 -33.56 12.53 1.46
CA LYS A 2 -32.90 12.16 0.20
C LYS A 2 -31.41 11.84 0.45
N VAL A 3 -30.97 10.65 0.08
CA VAL A 3 -29.60 10.15 0.33
C VAL A 3 -28.94 9.77 -0.99
N LYS A 4 -27.64 10.05 -1.14
CA LYS A 4 -26.84 9.67 -2.31
C LYS A 4 -25.99 8.44 -1.99
N LEU A 5 -26.18 7.35 -2.75
CA LEU A 5 -25.36 6.15 -2.67
C LEU A 5 -24.25 6.19 -3.71
N ALA A 6 -23.06 5.70 -3.33
CA ALA A 6 -21.94 5.50 -4.26
C ALA A 6 -22.24 4.32 -5.20
N TYR A 7 -22.75 4.62 -6.39
CA TYR A 7 -23.13 3.64 -7.42
C TYR A 7 -22.79 4.16 -8.81
N GLY A 8 -21.97 3.41 -9.55
CA GLY A 8 -21.45 3.86 -10.85
C GLY A 8 -20.60 5.13 -10.72
N LYS A 9 -20.64 6.00 -11.74
CA LYS A 9 -19.89 7.26 -11.77
C LYS A 9 -20.66 8.45 -11.19
N GLU A 10 -21.98 8.48 -11.39
CA GLU A 10 -22.83 9.63 -11.03
C GLU A 10 -23.46 9.51 -9.63
N GLY A 11 -23.50 8.30 -9.07
CA GLY A 11 -24.21 7.96 -7.84
C GLY A 11 -25.70 7.70 -8.06
N LEU A 12 -26.33 7.10 -7.04
CA LEU A 12 -27.76 6.80 -7.04
C LEU A 12 -28.45 7.58 -5.93
N TRP A 13 -29.40 8.43 -6.30
CA TRP A 13 -30.25 9.12 -5.33
C TRP A 13 -31.42 8.24 -4.92
N VAL A 14 -31.61 8.07 -3.62
CA VAL A 14 -32.75 7.34 -3.04
C VAL A 14 -33.53 8.23 -2.09
N GLU A 15 -34.84 8.03 -2.06
CA GLU A 15 -35.74 8.67 -1.11
C GLU A 15 -36.12 7.65 -0.03
N LEU A 16 -35.85 8.00 1.22
CA LEU A 16 -36.14 7.18 2.39
C LEU A 16 -37.14 7.92 3.28
N PRO A 17 -37.96 7.22 4.10
CA PRO A 17 -38.77 7.86 5.13
C PRO A 17 -37.92 8.71 6.09
N ASP A 18 -38.50 9.75 6.68
CA ASP A 18 -37.80 10.56 7.69
C ASP A 18 -37.79 9.87 9.08
N GLU A 19 -38.69 8.92 9.30
CA GLU A 19 -38.80 8.16 10.55
C GLU A 19 -38.11 6.80 10.43
N HIS A 20 -37.56 6.32 11.54
CA HIS A 20 -36.90 5.00 11.66
C HIS A 20 -35.70 4.79 10.72
N VAL A 21 -35.06 5.87 10.26
CA VAL A 21 -33.86 5.82 9.41
C VAL A 21 -32.68 6.48 10.12
N THR A 22 -31.54 5.79 10.15
CA THR A 22 -30.25 6.33 10.61
C THR A 22 -29.24 6.27 9.48
N VAL A 23 -28.70 7.42 9.09
CA VAL A 23 -27.62 7.53 8.09
C VAL A 23 -26.28 7.59 8.81
N VAL A 24 -25.36 6.68 8.47
CA VAL A 24 -24.00 6.62 9.01
C VAL A 24 -23.02 6.99 7.91
N GLU A 25 -22.29 8.09 8.12
CA GLU A 25 -21.34 8.64 7.15
C GLU A 25 -19.99 8.92 7.81
N PRO A 26 -18.88 8.85 7.05
CA PRO A 26 -17.59 9.28 7.55
C PRO A 26 -17.61 10.79 7.84
N ARG A 27 -16.75 11.21 8.77
CA ARG A 27 -16.45 12.64 8.92
C ARG A 27 -15.48 13.03 7.82
N PHE A 28 -15.97 13.79 6.84
CA PHE A 28 -15.13 14.36 5.80
C PHE A 28 -14.20 15.42 6.39
N ALA A 29 -12.90 15.26 6.16
CA ALA A 29 -11.90 16.27 6.47
C ALA A 29 -11.57 17.06 5.20
N SER A 30 -11.30 18.35 5.35
CA SER A 30 -10.78 19.16 4.24
C SER A 30 -9.40 18.63 3.82
N GLY A 31 -9.16 18.60 2.51
CA GLY A 31 -7.84 18.33 1.96
C GLY A 31 -6.82 19.39 2.39
N LEU A 32 -5.54 19.06 2.26
CA LEU A 32 -4.46 20.01 2.53
C LEU A 32 -4.42 21.08 1.43
N PRO A 33 -4.11 22.34 1.76
CA PRO A 33 -4.07 23.42 0.77
C PRO A 33 -2.92 23.27 -0.24
N ASP A 34 -1.81 22.68 0.18
CA ASP A 34 -0.66 22.34 -0.67
C ASP A 34 -0.22 20.90 -0.34
N GLU A 35 -0.73 19.96 -1.13
CA GLU A 35 -0.46 18.53 -0.96
C GLU A 35 1.01 18.19 -1.26
N ALA A 36 1.63 18.88 -2.23
CA ALA A 36 3.01 18.64 -2.63
C ALA A 36 3.98 19.06 -1.52
N GLU A 37 3.80 20.24 -0.95
CA GLU A 37 4.63 20.70 0.18
C GLU A 37 4.39 19.85 1.43
N ALA A 38 3.16 19.38 1.67
CA ALA A 38 2.89 18.47 2.78
C ALA A 38 3.68 17.16 2.65
N ILE A 39 3.71 16.57 1.45
CA ILE A 39 4.50 15.36 1.17
C ILE A 39 5.99 15.65 1.31
N ARG A 40 6.48 16.74 0.73
CA ARG A 40 7.89 17.16 0.85
C ARG A 40 8.32 17.34 2.30
N SER A 41 7.49 18.00 3.11
CA SER A 41 7.74 18.21 4.53
C SER A 41 7.80 16.88 5.29
N ALA A 42 6.92 15.93 4.98
CA ALA A 42 6.92 14.60 5.58
C ALA A 42 8.19 13.80 5.25
N LEU A 43 8.71 13.92 4.03
CA LEU A 43 9.97 13.28 3.61
C LEU A 43 11.21 13.87 4.30
N ARG A 44 11.17 15.18 4.59
CA ARG A 44 12.27 15.93 5.23
C ARG A 44 12.21 15.95 6.76
N LYS A 45 11.04 15.66 7.35
CA LYS A 45 10.82 15.58 8.80
C LYS A 45 10.08 14.29 9.17
N PRO A 46 10.66 13.11 8.90
CA PRO A 46 9.97 11.85 9.10
C PRO A 46 9.85 11.48 10.58
N ILE A 47 8.89 10.62 10.87
CA ILE A 47 8.64 10.12 12.24
C ILE A 47 9.71 9.08 12.58
N GLY A 48 10.50 9.34 13.62
CA GLY A 48 11.42 8.36 14.22
C GLY A 48 12.58 7.91 13.34
N ARG A 49 12.88 8.63 12.25
CA ARG A 49 13.96 8.32 11.29
C ARG A 49 14.66 9.59 10.79
N PRO A 50 15.85 9.49 10.19
CA PRO A 50 16.45 10.58 9.42
C PRO A 50 15.66 10.90 8.14
N PRO A 51 15.79 12.13 7.59
CA PRO A 51 15.25 12.51 6.29
C PRO A 51 15.59 11.51 5.18
N LEU A 52 14.69 11.33 4.20
CA LEU A 52 14.89 10.34 3.12
C LEU A 52 16.21 10.56 2.36
N ARG A 53 16.52 11.82 2.06
CA ARG A 53 17.74 12.21 1.35
C ARG A 53 19.04 11.81 2.07
N ASP A 54 18.98 11.68 3.40
CA ASP A 54 20.14 11.28 4.21
C ASP A 54 20.29 9.74 4.28
N LEU A 55 19.22 9.01 3.95
CA LEU A 55 19.20 7.53 3.95
C LEU A 55 19.64 6.92 2.61
N VAL A 56 19.46 7.65 1.51
CA VAL A 56 19.70 7.17 0.15
C VAL A 56 20.92 7.87 -0.46
N LYS A 57 21.94 7.09 -0.82
CA LYS A 57 23.14 7.57 -1.51
C LYS A 57 22.92 7.56 -3.03
N SER A 58 23.75 8.30 -3.75
CA SER A 58 23.67 8.42 -5.22
C SER A 58 23.99 7.12 -5.97
N ASP A 59 24.66 6.16 -5.33
CA ASP A 59 25.02 4.85 -5.88
C ASP A 59 24.13 3.71 -5.34
N ASP A 60 23.03 4.05 -4.66
CA ASP A 60 22.08 3.08 -4.14
C ASP A 60 21.09 2.64 -5.22
N THR A 61 20.81 1.34 -5.28
CA THR A 61 19.63 0.83 -5.99
C THR A 61 18.39 0.99 -5.13
N VAL A 62 17.31 1.54 -5.70
CA VAL A 62 16.09 1.92 -4.99
C VAL A 62 14.88 1.24 -5.60
N ALA A 63 14.12 0.50 -4.79
CA ALA A 63 12.79 0.01 -5.16
C ALA A 63 11.71 0.88 -4.51
N ILE A 64 10.87 1.51 -5.32
CA ILE A 64 9.72 2.29 -4.86
C ILE A 64 8.45 1.50 -5.18
N VAL A 65 7.76 1.06 -4.14
CA VAL A 65 6.53 0.27 -4.26
C VAL A 65 5.34 1.20 -4.30
N PHE A 66 4.48 1.06 -5.31
CA PHE A 66 3.22 1.78 -5.43
C PHE A 66 2.04 0.80 -5.56
N SER A 67 0.86 1.22 -5.10
CA SER A 67 -0.33 0.36 -5.14
C SER A 67 -0.86 0.20 -6.57
N ASP A 68 -1.68 -0.81 -6.84
CA ASP A 68 -2.29 -1.02 -8.16
C ASP A 68 -3.56 -0.19 -8.43
N ILE A 69 -4.14 -0.30 -9.62
CA ILE A 69 -5.31 0.52 -10.01
C ILE A 69 -6.53 0.36 -9.09
N THR A 70 -6.61 -0.74 -8.32
CA THR A 70 -7.72 -0.97 -7.39
C THR A 70 -7.67 -0.04 -6.18
N ARG A 71 -6.58 0.73 -6.01
CA ARG A 71 -6.36 1.62 -4.87
C ARG A 71 -6.35 3.10 -5.29
N PRO A 72 -7.08 3.97 -4.56
CA PRO A 72 -7.14 5.41 -4.82
C PRO A 72 -5.90 6.17 -4.29
N GLN A 73 -4.71 5.56 -4.33
CA GLN A 73 -3.48 6.24 -3.92
C GLN A 73 -3.18 7.42 -4.89
N PRO A 74 -2.87 8.62 -4.38
CA PRO A 74 -2.60 9.80 -5.20
C PRO A 74 -1.18 9.78 -5.81
N ARG A 75 -0.91 8.79 -6.68
CA ARG A 75 0.42 8.51 -7.25
C ARG A 75 0.98 9.67 -8.05
N GLN A 76 0.17 10.30 -8.89
CA GLN A 76 0.58 11.46 -9.70
C GLN A 76 0.94 12.69 -8.85
N LEU A 77 0.49 12.77 -7.60
CA LEU A 77 0.89 13.84 -6.68
C LEU A 77 2.12 13.46 -5.87
N MET A 78 2.18 12.22 -5.41
CA MET A 78 3.18 11.75 -4.47
C MET A 78 4.50 11.31 -5.13
N LEU A 79 4.44 10.59 -6.25
CA LEU A 79 5.65 10.08 -6.91
C LEU A 79 6.54 11.20 -7.46
N PRO A 80 6.04 12.28 -8.10
CA PRO A 80 6.93 13.37 -8.53
C PRO A 80 7.72 13.99 -7.37
N VAL A 81 7.05 14.26 -6.24
CA VAL A 81 7.71 14.83 -5.05
C VAL A 81 8.73 13.87 -4.45
N LEU A 82 8.40 12.57 -4.39
CA LEU A 82 9.31 11.54 -3.91
C LEU A 82 10.55 11.38 -4.80
N LEU A 83 10.36 11.38 -6.12
CA LEU A 83 11.43 11.26 -7.10
C LEU A 83 12.30 12.52 -7.14
N GLU A 84 11.72 13.71 -6.96
CA GLU A 84 12.45 14.97 -6.80
C GLU A 84 13.40 14.92 -5.60
N GLU A 85 12.94 14.40 -4.45
CA GLU A 85 13.77 14.20 -3.24
C GLU A 85 14.89 13.16 -3.43
N LEU A 86 14.80 12.33 -4.48
CA LEU A 86 15.80 11.32 -4.86
C LEU A 86 16.54 11.66 -6.16
N SER A 87 16.46 12.90 -6.65
CA SER A 87 17.06 13.34 -7.92
C SER A 87 18.58 13.20 -8.01
N HIS A 88 19.27 12.94 -6.89
CA HIS A 88 20.70 12.61 -6.85
C HIS A 88 21.01 11.14 -7.15
N VAL A 89 19.99 10.28 -7.28
CA VAL A 89 20.11 8.88 -7.70
C VAL A 89 19.77 8.79 -9.20
N PRO A 90 20.61 8.14 -10.03
CA PRO A 90 20.29 7.92 -11.44
C PRO A 90 18.96 7.18 -11.62
N SER A 91 18.19 7.56 -12.64
CA SER A 91 16.88 6.95 -12.91
C SER A 91 16.96 5.45 -13.19
N GLU A 92 18.07 4.98 -13.77
CA GLU A 92 18.32 3.56 -14.04
C GLU A 92 18.49 2.72 -12.78
N ASP A 93 18.87 3.34 -11.65
CA ASP A 93 19.02 2.69 -10.35
C ASP A 93 17.72 2.72 -9.53
N ILE A 94 16.66 3.38 -10.04
CA ILE A 94 15.34 3.42 -9.43
C ILE A 94 14.37 2.52 -10.21
N VAL A 95 13.78 1.55 -9.52
CA VAL A 95 12.69 0.71 -10.04
C VAL A 95 11.38 1.02 -9.33
N LEU A 96 10.32 1.23 -10.11
CA LEU A 96 8.96 1.40 -9.59
C LEU A 96 8.24 0.04 -9.65
N ILE A 97 7.78 -0.47 -8.52
CA ILE A 97 7.14 -1.79 -8.44
C ILE A 97 5.64 -1.62 -8.15
N ASN A 98 4.81 -2.04 -9.10
CA ASN A 98 3.36 -2.09 -8.95
C ASN A 98 2.97 -3.29 -8.06
N ALA A 99 2.49 -3.01 -6.85
CA ALA A 99 2.08 -3.99 -5.86
C ALA A 99 0.69 -4.57 -6.17
N LEU A 100 0.66 -5.57 -7.06
CA LEU A 100 -0.56 -6.24 -7.51
C LEU A 100 -1.09 -7.25 -6.49
N GLY A 101 -0.25 -7.79 -5.61
CA GLY A 101 -0.56 -9.01 -4.88
C GLY A 101 -1.08 -10.08 -5.84
N THR A 102 -2.30 -10.58 -5.61
CA THR A 102 -2.95 -11.59 -6.46
C THR A 102 -3.87 -11.01 -7.53
N HIS A 103 -3.77 -9.72 -7.86
CA HIS A 103 -4.53 -9.10 -8.93
C HIS A 103 -3.89 -9.31 -10.31
N ARG A 104 -4.66 -9.05 -11.38
CA ARG A 104 -4.13 -9.07 -12.75
C ARG A 104 -3.12 -7.92 -12.96
N PRO A 105 -2.21 -8.05 -13.92
CA PRO A 105 -1.43 -6.93 -14.42
C PRO A 105 -2.31 -5.78 -14.91
N ASN A 106 -1.84 -4.55 -14.68
CA ASN A 106 -2.41 -3.36 -15.28
C ASN A 106 -1.98 -3.24 -16.75
N THR A 107 -2.87 -2.72 -17.57
CA THR A 107 -2.55 -2.38 -18.96
C THR A 107 -1.61 -1.17 -19.02
N GLU A 108 -0.98 -0.93 -20.16
CA GLU A 108 -0.13 0.23 -20.36
C GLU A 108 -0.88 1.55 -20.14
N ASP A 109 -2.10 1.67 -20.68
CA ASP A 109 -2.96 2.85 -20.47
C ASP A 109 -3.32 3.06 -19.00
N GLU A 110 -3.56 1.97 -18.26
CA GLU A 110 -3.79 2.03 -16.81
C GLU A 110 -2.54 2.50 -16.05
N LEU A 111 -1.35 2.02 -16.42
CA LEU A 111 -0.10 2.46 -15.81
C LEU A 111 0.18 3.93 -16.11
N ILE A 112 0.06 4.37 -17.37
CA ILE A 112 0.20 5.78 -17.76
C ILE A 112 -0.84 6.63 -17.03
N GLY A 113 -2.08 6.16 -16.92
CA GLY A 113 -3.15 6.83 -16.18
C GLY A 113 -2.85 6.94 -14.67
N MET A 114 -2.18 5.96 -14.07
CA MET A 114 -1.81 6.00 -12.65
C MET A 114 -0.57 6.85 -12.37
N LEU A 115 0.45 6.77 -13.22
CA LEU A 115 1.77 7.34 -12.97
C LEU A 115 1.99 8.70 -13.64
N GLY A 116 1.22 8.99 -14.69
CA GLY A 116 1.56 10.02 -15.66
C GLY A 116 2.59 9.50 -16.67
N ARG A 117 2.54 10.05 -17.89
CA ARG A 117 3.39 9.59 -19.01
C ARG A 117 4.88 9.70 -18.70
N GLU A 118 5.30 10.83 -18.13
CA GLU A 118 6.71 11.11 -17.83
C GLU A 118 7.33 10.06 -16.89
N ILE A 119 6.65 9.70 -15.81
CA ILE A 119 7.14 8.70 -14.86
C ILE A 119 7.06 7.29 -15.47
N ALA A 120 5.97 6.97 -16.18
CA ALA A 120 5.80 5.66 -16.79
C ALA A 120 6.86 5.35 -17.86
N GLU A 121 7.30 6.36 -18.61
CA GLU A 121 8.33 6.22 -19.67
C GLU A 121 9.75 6.48 -19.16
N GLY A 122 9.92 7.31 -18.12
CA GLY A 122 11.23 7.72 -17.60
C GLY A 122 11.86 6.75 -16.59
N TYR A 123 11.09 5.81 -16.03
CA TYR A 123 11.56 4.85 -15.03
C TYR A 123 11.25 3.42 -15.43
N ARG A 124 12.07 2.48 -14.94
CA ARG A 124 11.76 1.06 -15.05
C ARG A 124 10.56 0.72 -14.15
N VAL A 125 9.42 0.41 -14.78
CA VAL A 125 8.21 -0.06 -14.08
C VAL A 125 8.12 -1.59 -14.13
N VAL A 126 8.06 -2.24 -12.96
CA VAL A 126 7.87 -3.68 -12.82
C VAL A 126 6.50 -3.94 -12.23
N GLN A 127 5.75 -4.86 -12.84
CA GLN A 127 4.48 -5.34 -12.28
C GLN A 127 4.71 -6.64 -11.51
N HIS A 128 4.35 -6.65 -10.23
CA HIS A 128 4.47 -7.85 -9.40
C HIS A 128 3.61 -8.99 -9.95
N ASN A 129 4.14 -10.22 -9.96
CA ASN A 129 3.39 -11.39 -10.41
C ASN A 129 3.45 -12.48 -9.33
N ALA A 130 2.40 -12.61 -8.52
CA ALA A 130 2.33 -13.59 -7.44
C ALA A 130 2.43 -15.05 -7.90
N TRP A 131 2.29 -15.32 -9.20
CA TRP A 131 2.36 -16.66 -9.79
C TRP A 131 3.73 -16.97 -10.42
N ASP A 132 4.62 -15.98 -10.57
CA ASP A 132 5.96 -16.18 -11.12
C ASP A 132 6.96 -16.59 -10.04
N LYS A 133 7.03 -17.90 -9.78
CA LYS A 133 7.93 -18.49 -8.80
C LYS A 133 9.42 -18.27 -9.12
N GLY A 134 9.77 -18.02 -10.39
CA GLY A 134 11.15 -17.81 -10.81
C GLY A 134 11.72 -16.47 -10.32
N ASN A 135 10.84 -15.49 -10.08
CA ASN A 135 11.19 -14.16 -9.61
C ASN A 135 10.84 -13.94 -8.13
N MET A 136 10.75 -15.01 -7.34
CA MET A 136 10.49 -14.94 -5.91
C MET A 136 11.71 -15.37 -5.09
N VAL A 137 11.96 -14.64 -4.00
CA VAL A 137 12.98 -14.98 -3.02
C VAL A 137 12.31 -15.56 -1.79
N HIS A 138 12.71 -16.77 -1.42
CA HIS A 138 12.25 -17.44 -0.20
C HIS A 138 12.90 -16.83 1.04
N LEU A 139 12.09 -16.36 1.98
CA LEU A 139 12.55 -15.76 3.23
C LEU A 139 12.45 -16.71 4.44
N GLY A 140 11.89 -17.91 4.24
CA GLY A 140 11.58 -18.86 5.30
C GLY A 140 10.19 -18.67 5.90
N PRO A 141 9.87 -19.39 6.98
CA PRO A 141 8.58 -19.33 7.64
C PRO A 141 8.42 -18.10 8.55
N THR A 142 7.20 -17.57 8.63
CA THR A 142 6.81 -16.52 9.59
C THR A 142 6.69 -17.09 11.02
N SER A 143 6.49 -16.22 12.00
CA SER A 143 6.15 -16.63 13.38
C SER A 143 4.83 -17.42 13.49
N PHE A 144 3.99 -17.39 12.45
CA PHE A 144 2.76 -18.17 12.34
C PHE A 144 2.95 -19.48 11.56
N GLY A 145 4.15 -19.73 11.02
CA GLY A 145 4.52 -20.95 10.32
C GLY A 145 4.21 -20.97 8.83
N HIS A 146 3.84 -19.83 8.23
CA HIS A 146 3.61 -19.72 6.79
C HIS A 146 4.93 -19.45 6.06
N GLU A 147 5.22 -20.24 5.03
CA GLU A 147 6.37 -19.99 4.14
C GLU A 147 6.16 -18.68 3.37
N THR A 148 7.18 -17.81 3.39
CA THR A 148 7.10 -16.48 2.78
C THR A 148 8.05 -16.33 1.61
N TYR A 149 7.51 -15.84 0.49
CA TYR A 149 8.21 -15.58 -0.76
C TYR A 149 7.87 -14.17 -1.24
N ILE A 150 8.90 -13.35 -1.47
CA ILE A 150 8.75 -11.95 -1.85
C ILE A 150 9.45 -11.69 -3.18
N ASN A 151 8.90 -10.76 -3.97
CA ASN A 151 9.42 -10.32 -5.25
C ASN A 151 10.95 -10.07 -5.24
N GLY A 152 11.68 -10.72 -6.14
CA GLY A 152 13.14 -10.67 -6.22
C GLY A 152 13.67 -9.26 -6.51
N VAL A 153 13.05 -8.54 -7.43
CA VAL A 153 13.45 -7.15 -7.76
C VAL A 153 13.38 -6.24 -6.53
N TYR A 154 12.35 -6.39 -5.69
CA TYR A 154 12.27 -5.67 -4.42
C TYR A 154 13.40 -6.07 -3.47
N MET A 155 13.68 -7.37 -3.36
CA MET A 155 14.71 -7.90 -2.46
C MET A 155 16.12 -7.47 -2.85
N GLU A 156 16.42 -7.39 -4.14
CA GLU A 156 17.71 -6.96 -4.71
C GLU A 156 18.05 -5.49 -4.44
N ALA A 157 17.05 -4.61 -4.35
CA ALA A 157 17.28 -3.18 -4.14
C ALA A 157 17.90 -2.90 -2.76
N ARG A 158 18.92 -2.03 -2.69
CA ARG A 158 19.54 -1.66 -1.42
C ARG A 158 18.58 -0.88 -0.52
N VAL A 159 17.86 0.08 -1.11
CA VAL A 159 16.86 0.89 -0.43
C VAL A 159 15.47 0.49 -0.94
N LYS A 160 14.56 0.24 0.00
CA LYS A 160 13.19 -0.18 -0.27
C LYS A 160 12.24 0.87 0.30
N ILE A 161 11.46 1.52 -0.55
CA ILE A 161 10.52 2.58 -0.19
C ILE A 161 9.11 2.07 -0.45
N LEU A 162 8.31 2.02 0.61
CA LEU A 162 6.89 1.65 0.51
C LEU A 162 6.06 2.91 0.43
N THR A 163 5.24 3.01 -0.60
CA THR A 163 4.21 4.06 -0.70
C THR A 163 2.82 3.44 -0.63
N GLY A 164 1.84 4.23 -0.24
CA GLY A 164 0.46 3.77 -0.17
C GLY A 164 -0.46 4.83 0.42
N PHE A 165 -1.61 4.39 0.90
CA PHE A 165 -2.56 5.19 1.65
C PHE A 165 -3.11 4.35 2.81
N ILE A 166 -3.66 5.02 3.81
CA ILE A 166 -4.18 4.40 5.03
C ILE A 166 -5.70 4.60 5.07
N GLU A 167 -6.44 3.49 5.03
CA GLU A 167 -7.87 3.41 5.26
C GLU A 167 -8.18 2.25 6.22
N PRO A 168 -9.31 2.28 6.94
CA PRO A 168 -9.77 1.11 7.69
C PRO A 168 -9.91 -0.10 6.77
N HIS A 169 -9.43 -1.26 7.23
CA HIS A 169 -9.49 -2.51 6.48
C HIS A 169 -10.16 -3.61 7.30
N PHE A 170 -11.21 -4.20 6.72
CA PHE A 170 -12.16 -5.09 7.38
C PHE A 170 -11.60 -6.26 8.17
N PHE A 171 -10.46 -6.83 7.78
CA PHE A 171 -9.79 -7.87 8.58
C PHE A 171 -8.35 -7.54 8.99
N ALA A 172 -7.75 -6.51 8.41
CA ALA A 172 -6.32 -6.22 8.60
C ALA A 172 -6.10 -5.03 9.56
N GLY A 173 -7.18 -4.49 10.14
CA GLY A 173 -7.13 -3.23 10.86
C GLY A 173 -7.14 -2.04 9.91
N PHE A 174 -6.04 -1.84 9.20
CA PHE A 174 -5.82 -0.75 8.24
C PHE A 174 -5.11 -1.24 6.96
N SER A 175 -5.15 -0.44 5.90
CA SER A 175 -4.26 -0.55 4.74
C SER A 175 -2.90 0.12 5.01
N GLY A 176 -2.02 0.08 4.01
CA GLY A 176 -0.73 0.77 4.05
C GLY A 176 0.35 0.04 4.85
N GLY A 177 1.53 0.66 4.91
CA GLY A 177 2.69 0.12 5.63
C GLY A 177 3.06 -1.30 5.17
N PRO A 178 3.08 -2.30 6.08
CA PRO A 178 3.53 -3.66 5.76
C PRO A 178 2.69 -4.34 4.66
N LYS A 179 1.45 -3.87 4.44
CA LYS A 179 0.57 -4.39 3.38
C LYS A 179 1.13 -4.24 1.96
N ALA A 180 2.00 -3.26 1.76
CA ALA A 180 2.67 -3.06 0.48
C ALA A 180 3.64 -4.22 0.16
N VAL A 181 4.10 -4.98 1.17
CA VAL A 181 4.96 -6.15 1.00
C VAL A 181 4.13 -7.43 0.99
N LEU A 182 3.35 -7.69 2.04
CA LEU A 182 2.43 -8.83 2.11
C LEU A 182 1.02 -8.25 2.28
N PRO A 183 0.10 -8.38 1.30
CA PRO A 183 0.18 -9.21 0.11
C PRO A 183 0.84 -8.55 -1.12
N GLY A 184 1.16 -7.24 -1.09
CA GLY A 184 1.44 -6.47 -2.31
C GLY A 184 2.52 -7.02 -3.24
N LEU A 185 3.57 -7.64 -2.69
CA LEU A 185 4.74 -8.18 -3.39
C LEU A 185 5.01 -9.66 -3.07
N ALA A 186 4.06 -10.35 -2.45
CA ALA A 186 4.21 -11.72 -2.01
C ALA A 186 3.60 -12.70 -3.02
N ASP A 187 4.17 -13.91 -3.10
CA ASP A 187 3.61 -14.98 -3.93
C ASP A 187 2.22 -15.43 -3.44
N GLU A 188 1.51 -16.18 -4.29
CA GLU A 188 0.14 -16.60 -3.98
C GLU A 188 0.07 -17.42 -2.69
N ARG A 189 1.07 -18.27 -2.44
CA ARG A 189 1.11 -19.14 -1.28
C ARG A 189 1.26 -18.35 0.01
N SER A 190 2.13 -17.34 0.03
CA SER A 190 2.33 -16.44 1.17
C SER A 190 1.06 -15.66 1.46
N VAL A 191 0.41 -15.14 0.40
CA VAL A 191 -0.86 -14.42 0.53
C VAL A 191 -1.94 -15.33 1.12
N LEU A 192 -2.11 -16.55 0.59
CA LEU A 192 -3.11 -17.49 1.07
C LEU A 192 -2.84 -18.00 2.49
N GLY A 193 -1.58 -18.17 2.88
CA GLY A 193 -1.22 -18.48 4.26
C GLY A 193 -1.67 -17.38 5.23
N ASN A 194 -1.32 -16.13 4.92
CA ASN A 194 -1.73 -14.97 5.74
C ASN A 194 -3.26 -14.78 5.80
N HIS A 195 -3.99 -15.26 4.78
CA HIS A 195 -5.45 -15.18 4.68
C HIS A 195 -6.15 -16.52 4.92
N ASP A 196 -5.51 -17.45 5.63
CA ASP A 196 -6.13 -18.74 5.92
C ASP A 196 -7.34 -18.62 6.87
N ALA A 197 -8.09 -19.71 7.01
CA ALA A 197 -9.30 -19.74 7.85
C ALA A 197 -9.03 -19.43 9.33
N LYS A 198 -7.86 -19.77 9.86
CA LYS A 198 -7.48 -19.52 11.26
C LYS A 198 -7.17 -18.04 11.48
N MET A 199 -6.46 -17.42 10.54
CA MET A 199 -6.09 -16.01 10.55
C MET A 199 -7.34 -15.14 10.41
N ILE A 200 -8.16 -15.41 9.39
CA ILE A 200 -9.41 -14.67 9.12
C ILE A 200 -10.45 -14.91 10.23
N GLY A 201 -10.56 -16.14 10.73
CA GLY A 201 -11.49 -16.50 11.80
C GLY A 201 -11.10 -15.94 13.17
N HIS A 202 -9.93 -15.33 13.31
CA HIS A 202 -9.49 -14.77 14.59
C HIS A 202 -10.35 -13.55 14.97
N PRO A 203 -10.90 -13.45 16.20
CA PRO A 203 -11.79 -12.35 16.61
C PRO A 203 -11.21 -10.91 16.52
N ARG A 204 -9.91 -10.79 16.26
CA ARG A 204 -9.19 -9.53 16.09
C ARG A 204 -8.73 -9.25 14.68
N ALA A 205 -8.95 -10.17 13.74
CA ALA A 205 -8.87 -9.89 12.32
C ALA A 205 -10.10 -9.04 11.93
N THR A 206 -10.11 -7.78 12.37
CA THR A 206 -11.25 -6.86 12.25
C THR A 206 -10.78 -5.43 12.01
N TRP A 207 -11.72 -4.52 11.80
CA TRP A 207 -11.51 -3.10 11.60
C TRP A 207 -10.72 -2.45 12.75
N GLY A 208 -9.75 -1.59 12.43
CA GLY A 208 -9.06 -0.74 13.39
C GLY A 208 -8.14 -1.44 14.40
N VAL A 209 -7.94 -2.76 14.29
CA VAL A 209 -7.04 -3.52 15.16
C VAL A 209 -5.79 -3.94 14.39
N THR A 210 -4.62 -3.49 14.84
CA THR A 210 -3.32 -3.80 14.26
C THR A 210 -2.44 -4.50 15.28
N GLU A 211 -1.67 -3.76 16.07
CA GLU A 211 -0.70 -4.31 17.00
C GLU A 211 -1.32 -4.69 18.35
N ALA A 212 -0.61 -5.55 19.09
CA ALA A 212 -0.86 -5.70 20.51
C ALA A 212 -0.70 -4.36 21.24
N CYS A 213 -1.55 -4.12 22.22
CA CYS A 213 -1.37 -3.06 23.22
C CYS A 213 -1.23 -3.74 24.58
N PRO A 214 0.00 -4.11 25.00
CA PRO A 214 0.27 -4.80 26.25
C PRO A 214 -0.23 -4.01 27.47
N GLU A 215 -0.16 -2.68 27.42
CA GLU A 215 -0.63 -1.78 28.48
C GLU A 215 -2.14 -1.91 28.73
N LEU A 216 -2.90 -2.33 27.71
CA LEU A 216 -4.32 -2.59 27.78
C LEU A 216 -4.66 -4.10 27.82
N GLY A 217 -3.65 -4.97 27.95
CA GLY A 217 -3.82 -6.43 27.93
C GLY A 217 -4.35 -6.99 26.60
N ARG A 218 -4.27 -6.22 25.51
CA ARG A 218 -4.80 -6.61 24.20
C ARG A 218 -3.69 -7.21 23.36
N ARG A 219 -3.82 -8.47 22.93
CA ARG A 219 -2.92 -9.01 21.89
C ARG A 219 -3.32 -8.46 20.49
N GLY A 220 -2.46 -8.60 19.48
CA GLY A 220 -2.62 -7.98 18.16
C GLY A 220 -3.49 -8.75 17.15
N ASN A 221 -3.76 -8.12 16.02
CA ASN A 221 -4.39 -8.75 14.86
C ASN A 221 -3.37 -9.70 14.19
N PRO A 222 -3.60 -11.01 14.14
CA PRO A 222 -2.59 -11.95 13.64
C PRO A 222 -2.23 -11.69 12.17
N ILE A 223 -3.18 -11.22 11.36
CA ILE A 223 -2.93 -10.86 9.96
C ILE A 223 -1.95 -9.69 9.89
N TRP A 224 -2.17 -8.66 10.70
CA TRP A 224 -1.27 -7.50 10.79
C TRP A 224 0.12 -7.86 11.30
N GLU A 225 0.17 -8.62 12.40
CA GLU A 225 1.42 -9.01 13.06
C GLU A 225 2.29 -9.91 12.18
N GLU A 226 1.69 -10.70 11.28
CA GLU A 226 2.46 -11.50 10.33
C GLU A 226 3.06 -10.68 9.17
N MET A 227 2.38 -9.62 8.75
CA MET A 227 2.88 -8.75 7.68
C MET A 227 4.05 -7.86 8.13
N ARG A 228 4.18 -7.63 9.45
CA ARG A 228 5.16 -6.72 10.08
C ARG A 228 6.56 -7.32 10.15
#